data_AF-A0A7I7Q4E8-F1
#
_entry.id   AF-A0A7I7Q4E8-F1
#
_cell.length_a   1.000
_cell.length_b   1.000
_cell.length_c   1.000
_cell.angle_alpha   90.00
_cell.angle_beta   90.00
_cell.angle_gamma   90.00
#
_symmetry.space_group_name_H-M   'P 1'
#
loop_
_entity.id
_entity.type
_entity.pdbx_description
1 polymer ?
#
loop_
_entity_poly.entity_id
_entity_poly.type
_entity_poly.pdbx_seq_one_letter_code
_entity_poly.pdbx_strand_id
1 'polypeptide(L)'
;MYLAFDIGNVDLDPVLKGVVATLLYFVVGMAVLLVGFYMVDVLTPGKLRQLVFVDRRPNAVVVASAMYVALTTVIVSAIVNSYSQLAQGLVGVAVYGFMGVILLGIALLTLHLVIPGSFHAHVDDPELHPGSFAVALMLLAVGGVTAAAVS
;
A
#
# COMPACT_ATOMS: atom_id res chain seq x y z
N MET A 1 -44.88 13.67 -38.66
CA MET A 1 -44.44 13.14 -37.35
C MET A 1 -43.25 12.21 -37.61
N TYR A 2 -42.05 12.78 -37.74
CA TYR A 2 -40.80 12.02 -37.84
C TYR A 2 -40.14 12.08 -36.46
N LEU A 3 -40.11 10.94 -35.77
CA LEU A 3 -39.31 10.77 -34.55
C LEU A 3 -37.86 10.62 -34.99
N ALA A 4 -37.10 11.71 -34.95
CA ALA A 4 -35.65 11.65 -35.01
C ALA A 4 -35.17 10.96 -33.72
N PHE A 5 -34.79 9.69 -33.82
CA PHE A 5 -33.94 9.04 -32.84
C PHE A 5 -32.55 9.68 -33.00
N ASP A 6 -32.32 10.78 -32.28
CA ASP A 6 -30.99 11.35 -32.10
C ASP A 6 -30.22 10.45 -31.12
N ILE A 7 -29.63 9.38 -31.64
CA ILE A 7 -28.63 8.61 -30.91
C ILE A 7 -27.41 9.54 -30.85
N GLY A 8 -27.39 10.36 -29.81
CA GLY A 8 -26.42 11.43 -29.62
C GLY A 8 -25.00 10.97 -29.89
N ASN A 9 -24.24 11.84 -30.56
CA ASN A 9 -22.84 11.64 -30.88
C ASN A 9 -22.07 11.12 -29.65
N VAL A 10 -21.55 9.89 -29.72
CA VAL A 10 -20.78 9.28 -28.63
C VAL A 10 -19.45 10.01 -28.55
N ASP A 11 -19.33 10.93 -27.59
CA ASP A 11 -18.07 11.59 -27.30
C ASP A 11 -17.15 10.64 -26.50
N LEU A 12 -16.06 10.21 -27.13
CA LEU A 12 -15.07 9.29 -26.55
C LEU A 12 -13.98 10.02 -25.76
N ASP A 13 -13.88 11.36 -25.88
CA ASP A 13 -12.88 12.16 -25.16
C ASP A 13 -12.90 11.97 -23.63
N PRO A 14 -14.07 11.92 -22.94
CA PRO A 14 -14.08 11.65 -21.50
C PRO A 14 -13.56 10.25 -21.15
N VAL A 15 -13.83 9.25 -21.99
CA VAL A 15 -13.36 7.87 -21.78
C VAL A 15 -11.85 7.79 -21.94
N LEU A 16 -11.30 8.39 -23.01
CA LEU A 16 -9.86 8.47 -23.26
C LEU A 16 -9.12 9.19 -22.11
N LYS A 17 -9.65 10.31 -21.62
CA LYS A 17 -9.10 11.01 -20.45
C LYS A 17 -9.12 10.13 -19.20
N GLY A 18 -10.21 9.38 -18.98
CA GLY A 18 -10.32 8.43 -17.87
C GLY A 18 -9.29 7.30 -17.93
N VAL A 19 -9.06 6.73 -19.12
CA VAL A 19 -8.04 5.69 -19.33
C VAL A 19 -6.64 6.22 -19.04
N VAL A 20 -6.29 7.39 -19.59
CA VAL A 20 -4.97 8.01 -19.36
C VAL A 20 -4.77 8.32 -17.88
N ALA A 21 -5.77 8.89 -17.22
CA ALA A 21 -5.72 9.16 -15.78
C ALA A 21 -5.49 7.88 -14.96
N THR A 22 -6.23 6.81 -15.28
CA THR A 22 -6.10 5.50 -14.61
C THR A 22 -4.69 4.93 -14.74
N LEU A 23 -4.12 4.96 -15.94
CA LEU A 23 -2.75 4.49 -16.17
C LEU A 23 -1.72 5.30 -15.39
N LEU A 24 -1.88 6.63 -15.33
CA LEU A 24 -0.99 7.52 -14.60
C LEU A 24 -1.06 7.28 -13.08
N TYR A 25 -2.25 7.21 -12.51
CA TYR A 25 -2.44 6.87 -11.10
C TYR A 25 -1.92 5.47 -10.77
N PHE A 26 -2.10 4.50 -11.67
CA PHE A 26 -1.54 3.17 -11.52
C PHE A 26 -0.01 3.20 -11.43
N VAL A 27 0.67 3.92 -12.34
CA VAL A 27 2.13 4.03 -12.33
C VAL A 27 2.64 4.67 -11.05
N VAL A 28 2.01 5.76 -10.60
CA VAL A 28 2.40 6.45 -9.35
C VAL A 28 2.14 5.57 -8.13
N GLY A 29 0.96 4.96 -8.04
CA GLY A 29 0.61 4.05 -6.93
C GLY A 29 1.55 2.84 -6.88
N MET A 30 1.89 2.26 -8.04
CA MET A 30 2.86 1.17 -8.13
C MET A 30 4.25 1.60 -7.68
N ALA A 31 4.71 2.80 -8.06
CA ALA A 31 6.00 3.32 -7.61
C ALA A 31 6.05 3.49 -6.07
N VAL A 32 4.99 4.04 -5.47
CA VAL A 32 4.88 4.15 -4.01
C VAL A 32 4.88 2.76 -3.34
N LEU A 33 4.15 1.80 -3.91
CA LEU A 33 4.10 0.43 -3.40
C LEU A 33 5.48 -0.23 -3.43
N LEU A 34 6.23 -0.06 -4.53
CA LEU A 34 7.60 -0.56 -4.65
C LEU A 34 8.55 0.07 -3.63
N VAL A 35 8.41 1.37 -3.37
CA VAL A 35 9.21 2.05 -2.34
C VAL A 35 8.85 1.52 -0.95
N GLY A 36 7.55 1.36 -0.66
CA GLY A 36 7.10 0.75 0.59
C GLY A 36 7.65 -0.67 0.76
N PHE A 37 7.60 -1.49 -0.29
CA PHE A 37 8.22 -2.82 -0.29
C PHE A 37 9.71 -2.75 0.07
N TYR A 38 10.47 -1.88 -0.61
CA TYR A 38 11.91 -1.76 -0.39
C TYR A 38 12.25 -1.24 1.01
N MET A 39 11.50 -0.26 1.50
CA MET A 39 11.66 0.28 2.85
C MET A 39 11.54 -0.84 3.89
N VAL A 40 10.60 -1.77 3.72
CA VAL A 40 10.37 -2.83 4.69
C VAL A 40 11.47 -3.88 4.61
N ASP A 41 11.90 -4.25 3.41
CA ASP A 41 13.00 -5.18 3.22
C ASP A 41 14.30 -4.66 3.86
N VAL A 42 14.50 -3.34 3.90
CA VAL A 42 15.62 -2.68 4.58
C VAL A 42 15.42 -2.62 6.10
N LEU A 43 14.20 -2.33 6.57
CA LEU A 43 13.90 -2.19 8.00
C LEU A 43 13.72 -3.53 8.72
N THR A 44 13.42 -4.60 7.99
CA THR A 44 13.22 -5.93 8.55
C THR A 44 14.53 -6.73 8.49
N PRO A 45 15.08 -7.14 9.64
CA PRO A 45 16.28 -7.95 9.70
C PRO A 45 16.03 -9.35 9.09
N GLY A 46 16.94 -9.79 8.21
CA GLY A 46 16.75 -10.98 7.38
C GLY A 46 15.94 -10.61 6.14
N LYS A 47 16.56 -10.72 4.95
CA LYS A 47 15.97 -10.30 3.67
C LYS A 47 14.55 -10.87 3.54
N LEU A 48 13.53 -10.03 3.74
CA LEU A 48 12.12 -10.42 3.78
C LEU A 48 11.74 -11.15 2.50
N ARG A 49 12.27 -10.68 1.37
CA ARG A 49 12.08 -11.34 0.09
C ARG A 49 12.59 -12.79 0.06
N GLN A 50 13.74 -13.04 0.69
CA GLN A 50 14.30 -14.39 0.78
C GLN A 50 13.46 -15.24 1.73
N LEU A 51 13.09 -14.70 2.90
CA LEU A 51 12.27 -15.39 3.89
C LEU A 51 10.88 -15.78 3.36
N VAL A 52 10.24 -14.89 2.59
CA VAL A 52 8.91 -15.10 2.02
C VAL A 52 8.94 -16.02 0.80
N PHE A 53 9.81 -15.74 -0.17
CA PHE A 53 9.76 -16.42 -1.48
C PHE A 53 10.68 -17.63 -1.58
N VAL A 54 11.77 -17.67 -0.81
CA VAL A 54 12.76 -18.76 -0.84
C VAL A 54 12.56 -19.68 0.35
N ASP A 55 12.63 -19.13 1.57
CA ASP A 55 12.61 -19.94 2.80
C ASP A 55 11.18 -20.27 3.27
N ARG A 56 10.16 -19.69 2.61
CA ARG A 56 8.71 -19.92 2.83
C ARG A 56 8.31 -19.83 4.31
N ARG A 57 8.91 -18.87 5.05
CA ARG A 57 8.63 -18.67 6.47
C ARG A 57 7.25 -18.05 6.64
N PRO A 58 6.30 -18.73 7.32
CA PRO A 58 4.92 -18.29 7.33
C PRO A 58 4.71 -17.01 8.15
N ASN A 59 5.52 -16.78 9.20
CA ASN A 59 5.49 -15.55 9.99
C ASN A 59 5.85 -14.31 9.14
N ALA A 60 6.86 -14.44 8.27
CA ALA A 60 7.26 -13.39 7.34
C ALA A 60 6.17 -13.08 6.31
N VAL A 61 5.46 -14.11 5.83
CA VAL A 61 4.34 -13.96 4.87
C VAL A 61 3.18 -13.19 5.50
N VAL A 62 2.80 -13.50 6.74
CA VAL A 62 1.69 -12.84 7.45
C VAL A 62 1.99 -11.35 7.64
N VAL A 63 3.19 -11.01 8.11
CA VAL A 63 3.58 -9.61 8.31
C VAL A 63 3.67 -8.86 6.98
N ALA A 64 4.30 -9.45 5.96
CA ALA A 64 4.44 -8.82 4.64
C ALA A 64 3.07 -8.58 3.97
N SER A 65 2.16 -9.56 4.04
CA SER A 65 0.82 -9.44 3.45
C SER A 65 0.00 -8.33 4.15
N ALA A 66 -0.03 -8.31 5.47
CA ALA A 66 -0.72 -7.28 6.24
C ALA A 66 -0.23 -5.87 5.91
N MET A 67 1.08 -5.74 5.73
CA MET A 67 1.71 -4.49 5.38
C MET A 67 1.41 -4.03 3.95
N TYR A 68 1.37 -4.92 2.95
CA TYR A 68 0.93 -4.56 1.61
C TYR A 68 -0.53 -4.12 1.60
N VAL A 69 -1.38 -4.77 2.38
CA VAL A 69 -2.78 -4.37 2.55
C VAL A 69 -2.87 -2.98 3.19
N ALA A 70 -2.10 -2.73 4.26
CA ALA A 70 -2.02 -1.43 4.91
C ALA A 70 -1.60 -0.32 3.93
N LEU A 71 -0.51 -0.54 3.18
CA LEU A 71 0.00 0.44 2.22
C LEU A 71 -0.97 0.67 1.05
N THR A 72 -1.57 -0.39 0.52
CA THR A 72 -2.59 -0.27 -0.54
C THR A 72 -3.77 0.55 -0.07
N THR A 73 -4.20 0.38 1.18
CA THR A 73 -5.32 1.16 1.76
C THR A 73 -4.99 2.66 1.80
N VAL A 74 -3.77 3.02 2.17
CA VAL A 74 -3.32 4.44 2.15
C VAL A 74 -3.29 4.98 0.72
N ILE A 75 -2.75 4.22 -0.24
CA ILE A 75 -2.69 4.64 -1.65
C ILE A 75 -4.09 4.85 -2.23
N VAL A 76 -5.03 3.92 -1.95
CA VAL A 76 -6.43 4.03 -2.41
C VAL A 76 -7.07 5.28 -1.82
N SER A 77 -6.90 5.53 -0.51
CA SER A 77 -7.42 6.75 0.11
C SER A 77 -6.83 8.02 -0.50
N ALA A 78 -5.52 8.05 -0.77
CA ALA A 78 -4.86 9.17 -1.43
C ALA A 78 -5.41 9.43 -2.84
N ILE A 79 -5.73 8.37 -3.59
CA ILE A 79 -6.33 8.48 -4.93
C ILE A 79 -7.77 9.00 -4.83
N VAL A 80 -8.56 8.50 -3.88
CA VAL A 80 -9.95 8.94 -3.69
C VAL A 80 -10.03 10.41 -3.27
N ASN A 81 -9.09 10.88 -2.45
CA ASN A 81 -9.02 12.29 -2.02
C ASN A 81 -8.21 13.19 -2.98
N SER A 82 -7.81 12.67 -4.15
CA SER A 82 -6.98 13.42 -5.08
C SER A 82 -7.74 14.59 -5.74
N TYR A 83 -7.01 15.67 -6.07
CA TYR A 83 -7.58 16.89 -6.64
C TYR A 83 -8.25 16.66 -8.01
N SER A 84 -9.20 17.55 -8.35
CA SER A 84 -9.92 17.52 -9.64
C SER A 84 -9.02 17.73 -10.86
N GLN A 85 -7.84 18.33 -10.68
CA GLN A 85 -6.82 18.44 -11.71
C GLN A 85 -5.86 17.25 -11.66
N LEU A 86 -5.73 16.54 -12.79
CA LEU A 86 -4.96 15.30 -12.90
C LEU A 86 -3.51 15.43 -12.42
N ALA A 87 -2.80 16.48 -12.83
CA ALA A 87 -1.41 16.69 -12.44
C ALA A 87 -1.26 16.91 -10.93
N GLN A 88 -2.16 17.70 -10.33
CA GLN A 88 -2.14 17.98 -8.90
C GLN A 88 -2.57 16.75 -8.08
N GLY A 89 -3.53 15.98 -8.59
CA GLY A 89 -3.94 14.71 -8.00
C GLY A 89 -2.81 13.69 -8.02
N LEU A 90 -2.06 13.56 -9.11
CA LEU A 90 -0.88 12.69 -9.18
C LEU A 90 0.18 13.04 -8.15
N VAL A 91 0.50 14.34 -8.01
CA VAL A 91 1.47 14.82 -7.01
C VAL A 91 0.95 14.55 -5.60
N GLY A 92 -0.34 14.78 -5.34
CA GLY A 92 -0.98 14.46 -4.07
C GLY A 92 -0.84 12.98 -3.71
N VAL A 93 -1.19 12.08 -4.64
CA VAL A 93 -1.07 10.63 -4.45
C VAL A 93 0.36 10.22 -4.16
N ALA A 94 1.34 10.79 -4.88
CA ALA A 94 2.74 10.54 -4.61
C ALA A 94 3.11 10.97 -3.19
N VAL A 95 2.87 12.23 -2.81
CA VAL A 95 3.27 12.78 -1.51
C VAL A 95 2.58 12.06 -0.34
N TYR A 96 1.27 11.90 -0.39
CA TYR A 96 0.52 11.23 0.68
C TYR A 96 0.83 9.73 0.72
N GLY A 97 1.03 9.09 -0.44
CA GLY A 97 1.48 7.71 -0.52
C GLY A 97 2.85 7.51 0.12
N PHE A 98 3.83 8.37 -0.19
CA PHE A 98 5.16 8.36 0.44
C PHE A 98 5.09 8.63 1.94
N MET A 99 4.23 9.56 2.38
CA MET A 99 3.98 9.79 3.81
C MET A 99 3.46 8.52 4.48
N GLY A 100 2.55 7.81 3.81
CA GLY A 100 2.06 6.50 4.23
C GLY A 100 3.16 5.48 4.45
N VAL A 101 4.09 5.38 3.49
CA VAL A 101 5.27 4.51 3.61
C VAL A 101 6.10 4.88 4.83
N ILE A 102 6.41 6.17 5.03
CA ILE A 102 7.22 6.64 6.15
C ILE A 102 6.56 6.30 7.49
N LEU A 103 5.25 6.56 7.64
CA LEU A 103 4.51 6.28 8.87
C LEU A 103 4.45 4.79 9.18
N LEU A 104 4.23 3.94 8.16
CA LEU A 104 4.29 2.49 8.31
C LEU A 104 5.70 2.01 8.71
N GLY A 105 6.75 2.62 8.16
CA GLY A 105 8.13 2.34 8.55
C GLY A 105 8.43 2.70 10.01
N ILE A 106 7.97 3.87 10.46
CA ILE A 106 8.10 4.30 11.85
C ILE A 106 7.34 3.34 12.78
N ALA A 107 6.14 2.91 12.40
CA ALA A 107 5.40 1.92 13.17
C ALA A 107 6.16 0.60 13.27
N LEU A 108 6.70 0.10 12.16
CA LEU A 108 7.50 -1.14 12.16
C LEU A 108 8.74 -1.03 13.06
N LEU A 109 9.45 0.10 13.01
CA LEU A 109 10.57 0.38 13.92
C LEU A 109 10.14 0.44 15.39
N THR A 110 9.00 1.05 15.67
CA THR A 110 8.44 1.14 17.03
C THR A 110 8.07 -0.24 17.55
N LEU A 111 7.48 -1.08 16.70
CA LEU A 111 7.15 -2.47 17.05
C LEU A 111 8.40 -3.30 17.36
N HIS A 112 9.47 -3.15 16.56
CA HIS A 112 10.76 -3.79 16.86
C HIS A 112 11.35 -3.34 18.21
N LEU A 113 11.14 -2.09 18.61
CA LEU A 113 11.67 -1.55 19.86
C LEU A 113 10.83 -1.96 21.08
N VAL A 114 9.50 -2.03 20.92
CA VAL A 114 8.56 -2.28 22.03
C VAL A 114 8.38 -3.77 22.29
N ILE A 115 8.33 -4.61 21.26
CA ILE A 115 8.09 -6.05 21.42
C ILE A 115 9.40 -6.71 21.89
N PRO A 116 9.47 -7.17 23.15
CA PRO A 116 10.67 -7.81 23.68
C PRO A 116 10.75 -9.25 23.17
N GLY A 117 11.87 -9.59 22.54
CA GLY A 117 12.12 -10.91 21.97
C GLY A 117 12.92 -10.75 20.70
N SER A 118 13.88 -11.64 20.44
CA SER A 118 14.57 -11.64 19.16
C SER A 118 13.56 -11.92 18.06
N PHE A 119 13.08 -10.88 17.37
CA PHE A 119 12.30 -11.00 16.13
C PHE A 119 12.96 -11.98 15.17
N HIS A 120 14.31 -11.97 15.14
CA HIS A 120 15.11 -12.96 14.43
C HIS A 120 14.75 -14.42 14.76
N ALA A 121 14.62 -14.80 16.04
CA ALA A 121 14.34 -16.20 16.40
C ALA A 121 12.90 -16.63 16.10
N HIS A 122 11.95 -15.69 16.06
CA HIS A 122 10.54 -15.99 15.79
C HIS A 122 10.16 -15.88 14.31
N VAL A 123 10.85 -15.06 13.52
CA VAL A 123 10.61 -14.94 12.07
C VAL A 123 11.28 -16.08 11.29
N ASP A 124 12.41 -16.60 11.80
CA ASP A 124 13.07 -17.81 11.26
C ASP A 124 12.42 -19.12 11.72
N ASP A 125 11.46 -19.07 12.65
CA ASP A 125 10.80 -20.27 13.16
C ASP A 125 9.97 -20.93 12.03
N PRO A 126 10.15 -22.22 11.73
CA PRO A 126 9.33 -22.93 10.75
C PRO A 126 7.84 -22.99 11.11
N GLU A 127 7.47 -22.76 12.38
CA GLU A 127 6.08 -22.78 12.82
C GLU A 127 5.44 -21.38 12.90
N LEU A 128 4.14 -21.32 12.61
CA LEU A 128 3.35 -20.08 12.71
C LEU A 128 3.25 -19.64 14.17
N HIS A 129 3.92 -18.55 14.51
CA HIS A 129 3.87 -17.99 15.85
C HIS A 129 2.70 -16.99 15.94
N PRO A 130 1.81 -17.09 16.94
CA PRO A 130 0.66 -16.19 17.10
C PRO A 130 1.04 -14.71 17.15
N GLY A 131 2.27 -14.40 17.58
CA GLY A 131 2.80 -13.02 17.60
C GLY A 131 2.86 -12.35 16.22
N SER A 132 3.00 -13.12 15.13
CA SER A 132 3.02 -12.57 13.77
C SER A 132 1.67 -11.93 13.38
N PHE A 133 0.57 -12.51 13.84
CA PHE A 133 -0.77 -11.95 13.64
C PHE A 133 -0.99 -10.67 14.44
N ALA A 134 -0.44 -10.58 15.66
CA ALA A 134 -0.51 -9.36 16.46
C ALA A 134 0.23 -8.21 15.75
N VAL A 135 1.43 -8.46 15.22
CA VAL A 135 2.20 -7.48 14.44
C VAL A 135 1.46 -7.09 13.17
N ALA A 136 0.93 -8.07 12.42
CA ALA A 136 0.12 -7.83 11.24
C ALA A 136 -1.08 -6.92 11.52
N LEU A 137 -1.84 -7.18 12.59
CA LEU A 137 -2.98 -6.36 12.98
C LEU A 137 -2.58 -4.95 13.40
N MET A 138 -1.44 -4.78 14.08
CA MET A 138 -0.92 -3.45 14.42
C MET A 138 -0.54 -2.66 13.18
N LEU A 139 0.11 -3.29 12.19
CA LEU A 139 0.44 -2.65 10.90
C LEU A 139 -0.82 -2.26 10.13
N LEU A 140 -1.84 -3.13 10.11
CA LEU A 140 -3.14 -2.81 9.52
C LEU A 140 -3.82 -1.65 10.22
N ALA A 141 -3.78 -1.59 11.55
CA ALA A 141 -4.34 -0.49 12.33
C ALA A 141 -3.64 0.84 11.99
N VAL A 142 -2.31 0.85 11.95
CA VAL A 142 -1.54 2.05 11.55
C VAL A 142 -1.85 2.45 10.11
N GLY A 143 -1.90 1.50 9.19
CA GLY A 143 -2.28 1.76 7.79
C GLY A 143 -3.69 2.34 7.68
N GLY A 144 -4.65 1.80 8.42
CA GLY A 144 -6.02 2.30 8.46
C GLY A 144 -6.13 3.71 9.02
N VAL A 145 -5.44 4.02 10.12
CA VAL A 145 -5.37 5.37 10.68
C VAL A 145 -4.72 6.34 9.70
N THR A 146 -3.64 5.92 9.05
CA THR A 146 -2.93 6.73 8.06
C THR A 146 -3.80 7.00 6.83
N ALA A 147 -4.53 5.99 6.36
CA ALA A 147 -5.48 6.14 5.26
C ALA A 147 -6.60 7.12 5.66
N ALA A 148 -7.17 6.97 6.85
CA ALA A 148 -8.19 7.90 7.35
C ALA A 148 -7.68 9.35 7.46
N ALA A 149 -6.40 9.56 7.79
CA ALA A 149 -5.79 10.87 7.88
C ALA A 149 -5.48 11.52 6.51
N VAL A 150 -5.34 10.70 5.46
CA VAL A 150 -5.10 11.14 4.09
C VAL A 150 -6.41 11.44 3.34
N SER A 151 -7.52 10.85 3.79
CA SER A 151 -8.87 11.01 3.24
C SER A 151 -9.46 12.41 3.42
#